data_AF-A0A915HIV9-F1
#
_entry.id   AF-A0A915HIV9-F1
#
_cell.length_a   1.000
_cell.length_b   1.000
_cell.length_c   1.000
_cell.angle_alpha   90.00
_cell.angle_beta   90.00
_cell.angle_gamma   90.00
#
_symmetry.space_group_name_H-M   'P 1'
#
loop_
_entity.id
_entity.type
_entity.pdbx_description
1 polymer ?
#
loop_
_entity_poly.entity_id
_entity_poly.type
_entity_poly.pdbx_seq_one_letter_code
_entity_poly.pdbx_strand_id
1 'polypeptide(L)'
;MNIDYVLVFGVSSHEKQEEKLREYRRIFEKLMRSEGLILSYEMCKELNFVKISCPFDRLAKEAELMRLEMPLKNVSSFYTFTRPRLDRSSIKFGIEIF
;
A
#
# COMPACT_ATOMS: atom_id res chain seq x y z
N MET A 1 3.43 -9.17 -11.44
CA MET A 1 3.43 -7.84 -10.81
C MET A 1 2.03 -7.27 -11.00
N ASN A 2 1.24 -7.09 -9.94
CA ASN A 2 -0.11 -6.55 -10.01
C ASN A 2 -0.09 -5.04 -9.75
N ILE A 3 -0.98 -4.27 -10.37
CA ILE A 3 -1.07 -2.81 -10.22
C ILE A 3 -2.35 -2.52 -9.44
N ASP A 4 -2.22 -1.91 -8.27
CA ASP A 4 -3.36 -1.58 -7.41
C ASP A 4 -3.91 -0.18 -7.73
N TYR A 5 -3.00 0.77 -8.00
CA TYR A 5 -3.37 2.14 -8.36
C TYR A 5 -2.47 2.71 -9.46
N VAL A 6 -3.02 3.68 -10.20
CA VAL A 6 -2.27 4.48 -11.17
C VAL A 6 -2.56 5.96 -10.91
N LEU A 7 -1.51 6.72 -10.62
CA LEU A 7 -1.57 8.18 -10.56
C LEU A 7 -1.19 8.77 -11.91
N VAL A 8 -1.87 9.84 -12.31
CA VAL A 8 -1.61 10.52 -13.59
C VAL A 8 -1.39 12.01 -13.32
N PHE A 9 -0.34 12.57 -13.90
CA PHE A 9 -0.11 14.01 -13.88
C PHE A 9 0.44 14.53 -15.21
N GLY A 10 -0.03 15.70 -15.61
CA GLY A 10 0.51 16.46 -16.74
C GLY A 10 1.51 17.52 -16.29
N VAL A 11 2.28 18.03 -17.26
CA VAL A 11 3.17 19.18 -17.05
C VAL A 11 2.34 20.46 -17.15
N SER A 12 2.43 21.33 -16.14
CA SER A 12 1.77 22.64 -16.19
C SER A 12 2.65 23.68 -16.88
N SER A 13 2.03 24.58 -17.66
CA SER A 13 2.75 25.66 -18.37
C SER A 13 3.25 26.77 -17.44
N HIS A 14 2.81 26.79 -16.17
CA HIS A 14 3.20 27.79 -15.18
C HIS A 14 4.37 27.29 -14.32
N GLU A 15 5.58 27.76 -14.63
CA GLU A 15 6.85 27.29 -14.04
C GLU A 15 6.87 27.30 -12.49
N LYS A 16 6.44 28.41 -11.86
CA LYS A 16 6.40 28.52 -10.38
C LYS A 16 5.42 27.53 -9.72
N GLN A 17 4.34 27.18 -10.43
CA GLN A 17 3.38 26.19 -9.93
C GLN A 17 3.91 24.78 -10.16
N GLU A 18 4.55 24.53 -11.30
CA GLU A 18 5.16 23.24 -11.62
C GLU A 18 6.29 22.88 -10.63
N GLU A 19 7.10 23.84 -10.21
CA GLU A 19 8.15 23.62 -9.21
C GLU A 19 7.57 23.15 -7.87
N LYS A 20 6.52 23.83 -7.38
CA LYS A 20 5.81 23.43 -6.15
C LYS A 20 5.20 22.03 -6.30
N LEU A 21 4.51 21.77 -7.40
CA LEU A 21 3.89 20.47 -7.66
C LEU A 21 4.94 19.35 -7.72
N ARG A 22 6.09 19.60 -8.35
CA ARG A 22 7.22 18.66 -8.39
C ARG A 22 7.74 18.32 -6.99
N GLU A 23 7.87 19.31 -6.12
CA GLU A 23 8.31 19.08 -4.75
C GLU A 23 7.30 18.26 -3.93
N TYR A 24 6.00 18.57 -4.05
CA TYR A 24 4.95 17.78 -3.42
C TYR A 24 4.95 16.32 -3.91
N ARG A 25 5.10 16.09 -5.21
CA ARG A 25 5.22 14.74 -5.79
C ARG A 25 6.43 14.01 -5.21
N ARG A 26 7.60 14.68 -5.15
CA ARG A 26 8.83 14.10 -4.61
C ARG A 26 8.68 13.66 -3.15
N ILE A 27 8.06 14.50 -2.31
CA ILE A 27 7.81 14.18 -0.90
C ILE A 27 6.84 13.00 -0.78
N PHE A 28 5.73 13.04 -1.52
CA PHE A 28 4.72 11.99 -1.51
C PHE A 28 5.30 10.63 -1.94
N GLU A 29 6.06 10.60 -3.04
CA GLU A 29 6.69 9.37 -3.54
C GLU A 29 7.77 8.84 -2.60
N LYS A 30 8.49 9.72 -1.90
CA LYS A 30 9.45 9.32 -0.86
C LYS A 30 8.73 8.63 0.30
N LEU A 31 7.60 9.19 0.75
CA LEU A 31 6.79 8.61 1.82
C LEU A 31 6.19 7.26 1.41
N MET A 32 5.66 7.13 0.19
CA MET A 32 5.14 5.85 -0.31
C MET A 32 6.20 4.75 -0.31
N ARG A 33 7.42 5.07 -0.76
CA ARG A 33 8.53 4.11 -0.72
C ARG A 33 8.95 3.76 0.70
N SER A 34 8.97 4.72 1.63
CA SER A 34 9.30 4.42 3.04
C SER A 34 8.25 3.53 3.71
N GLU A 35 6.99 3.60 3.29
CA GLU A 35 5.93 2.68 3.72
C GLU A 35 6.01 1.28 3.07
N GLY A 36 6.93 1.08 2.11
CA GLY A 36 7.14 -0.20 1.44
C GLY A 36 6.26 -0.43 0.21
N LEU A 37 5.67 0.64 -0.36
CA LEU A 37 4.98 0.56 -1.65
C LEU A 37 6.00 0.61 -2.79
N ILE A 38 5.69 -0.10 -3.87
CA ILE A 38 6.51 -0.17 -5.07
C ILE A 38 5.94 0.81 -6.10
N LEU A 39 6.79 1.71 -6.59
CA LEU A 39 6.43 2.71 -7.61
C LEU A 39 7.14 2.38 -8.93
N SER A 40 6.37 2.37 -10.02
CA SER A 40 6.87 2.25 -11.39
C SER A 40 6.37 3.44 -12.22
N TYR A 41 7.20 3.93 -13.13
CA TYR A 41 6.95 5.15 -13.88
C TYR A 41 6.84 4.84 -15.36
N GLU A 42 5.87 5.44 -16.00
CA GLU A 42 5.70 5.38 -17.44
C GLU A 42 5.32 6.77 -17.95
N MET A 43 6.00 7.24 -18.98
CA MET A 43 5.71 8.52 -19.60
C MET A 43 5.12 8.28 -20.97
N CYS A 44 3.96 8.89 -21.24
CA CYS A 44 3.31 8.85 -22.55
C CYS A 44 2.93 10.26 -22.96
N LYS A 45 3.67 10.81 -23.94
CA LYS A 45 3.53 12.19 -24.42
C LYS A 45 3.69 13.19 -23.27
N GLU A 46 2.65 13.96 -22.97
CA GLU A 46 2.63 15.02 -21.95
C GLU A 46 2.15 14.51 -20.59
N LEU A 47 1.80 13.22 -20.48
CA LEU A 47 1.28 12.60 -19.27
C LEU A 47 2.30 11.65 -18.66
N ASN A 48 2.43 11.74 -17.34
CA ASN A 48 3.23 10.86 -16.52
C ASN A 48 2.30 9.95 -15.72
N PHE A 49 2.58 8.66 -15.76
CA PHE A 49 1.86 7.62 -15.06
C PHE A 49 2.77 7.04 -13.97
N VAL A 50 2.27 7.04 -12.74
CA VAL A 50 2.92 6.37 -11.61
C VAL A 50 2.06 5.20 -11.21
N LYS A 51 2.54 4.00 -11.53
CA LYS A 51 1.92 2.72 -11.17
C LYS A 51 2.37 2.37 -9.75
N ILE A 52 1.40 2.08 -8.89
CA ILE A 52 1.62 1.74 -7.49
C ILE A 52 1.24 0.27 -7.31
N SER A 53 2.15 -0.49 -6.72
CA SER A 53 1.96 -1.89 -6.39
C SER A 53 2.27 -2.12 -4.91
N CYS A 54 1.38 -2.82 -4.23
CA CYS A 54 1.54 -3.21 -2.83
C CYS A 54 2.08 -4.65 -2.76
N PRO A 55 3.29 -4.87 -2.20
CA PRO A 55 3.77 -6.22 -1.96
C PRO A 55 2.91 -6.92 -0.90
N PHE A 56 2.79 -8.24 -0.99
CA PHE A 56 1.92 -9.03 -0.10
C PHE A 56 2.22 -8.79 1.38
N ASP A 57 3.51 -8.70 1.76
CA ASP A 57 3.90 -8.47 3.15
C ASP A 57 3.41 -7.13 3.71
N ARG A 58 3.36 -6.08 2.87
CA ARG A 58 2.78 -4.79 3.29
C ARG A 58 1.26 -4.88 3.34
N LEU A 59 0.64 -5.51 2.35
CA LEU A 59 -0.80 -5.71 2.30
C LEU A 59 -1.31 -6.48 3.52
N ALA A 60 -0.62 -7.56 3.90
CA ALA A 60 -0.97 -8.37 5.06
C ALA A 60 -0.90 -7.58 6.37
N LYS A 61 0.16 -6.79 6.58
CA LYS A 61 0.29 -5.90 7.75
C LYS A 61 -0.87 -4.90 7.85
N GLU A 62 -1.23 -4.27 6.73
CA GLU A 62 -2.35 -3.33 6.70
C GLU A 62 -3.71 -4.03 6.90
N ALA A 63 -3.89 -5.22 6.32
CA ALA A 63 -5.09 -6.02 6.53
C ALA A 63 -5.26 -6.44 8.00
N GLU A 64 -4.17 -6.79 8.68
CA GLU A 64 -4.17 -7.07 10.13
C GLU A 64 -4.53 -5.83 10.95
N LEU A 65 -3.94 -4.67 10.64
CA LEU A 65 -4.24 -3.40 11.31
C LEU A 65 -5.70 -3.00 11.13
N MET A 66 -6.24 -3.17 9.93
CA MET A 66 -7.64 -2.90 9.60
C MET A 66 -8.60 -4.01 10.04
N ARG A 67 -8.08 -5.16 10.49
CA ARG A 67 -8.85 -6.37 10.85
C ARG A 67 -9.75 -6.83 9.71
N LEU A 68 -9.19 -6.89 8.50
CA LEU A 68 -9.91 -7.33 7.33
C LEU A 68 -10.36 -8.79 7.52
N GLU A 69 -11.66 -9.04 7.38
CA GLU A 69 -12.20 -10.39 7.45
C GLU A 69 -11.93 -11.12 6.13
N MET A 70 -11.26 -12.27 6.24
CA MET A 70 -10.96 -13.14 5.10
C MET A 70 -11.59 -14.52 5.30
N PRO A 71 -12.11 -15.16 4.25
CA PRO A 71 -12.64 -16.50 4.35
C PRO A 71 -11.51 -17.50 4.68
N LEU A 72 -11.73 -18.33 5.70
CA LEU A 72 -10.82 -19.41 6.03
C LEU A 72 -11.16 -20.65 5.20
N LYS A 73 -10.13 -21.35 4.72
CA LYS A 73 -10.30 -22.59 3.95
C LYS A 73 -11.09 -23.61 4.77
N ASN A 74 -12.16 -24.14 4.19
CA ASN A 74 -13.06 -25.14 4.79
C ASN A 74 -13.84 -24.67 6.03
N VAL A 75 -13.89 -23.36 6.27
CA VAL A 75 -14.78 -22.79 7.29
C VAL A 75 -15.96 -22.18 6.55
N SER A 76 -17.10 -22.87 6.53
CA SER A 76 -18.36 -22.29 6.08
C SER A 76 -18.64 -21.07 6.96
N SER A 77 -18.62 -19.90 6.34
CA SER A 77 -18.91 -18.57 6.90
C SER A 77 -19.84 -18.66 8.12
N PHE A 78 -19.30 -18.37 9.31
CA PHE A 78 -19.92 -17.85 10.56
C PHE A 78 -19.07 -18.25 11.79
N TYR A 79 -17.81 -17.83 11.84
CA TYR A 79 -17.07 -17.79 13.11
C TYR A 79 -16.46 -16.40 13.24
N THR A 80 -17.13 -15.53 13.99
CA THR A 80 -16.59 -14.24 14.42
C THR A 80 -15.47 -14.50 15.43
N PHE A 81 -14.21 -14.58 14.95
CA PHE A 81 -13.07 -14.66 15.83
C PHE A 81 -12.73 -13.27 16.37
N THR A 82 -13.54 -12.76 17.29
CA THR A 82 -13.17 -11.58 18.08
C THR A 82 -12.08 -11.98 19.07
N ARG A 83 -10.80 -11.94 18.65
CA ARG A 83 -9.70 -11.99 19.64
C ARG A 83 -9.87 -10.79 20.56
N PRO A 84 -10.11 -10.96 21.88
CA PRO A 84 -9.97 -9.85 22.82
C PRO A 84 -8.53 -9.33 22.74
N ARG A 85 -8.36 -8.02 22.91
CA ARG A 85 -7.04 -7.34 22.83
C ARG A 85 -6.04 -8.06 23.75
N LEU A 86 -5.08 -8.78 23.18
CA LEU A 86 -3.92 -9.27 23.94
C LEU A 86 -2.94 -8.11 24.13
N ASP A 87 -2.60 -7.86 25.40
CA ASP A 87 -1.55 -6.94 25.82
C ASP A 87 -0.20 -7.34 25.20
N ARG A 88 0.57 -6.34 24.77
CA ARG A 88 1.78 -6.46 23.93
C ARG A 88 2.97 -7.11 24.63
N SER A 89 2.83 -7.54 25.88
CA SER A 89 3.91 -8.05 26.72
C SER A 89 4.16 -9.56 26.59
N SER A 90 3.35 -10.32 25.84
CA SER A 90 3.52 -11.77 25.67
C SER A 90 3.26 -12.23 24.24
N ILE A 91 4.23 -12.04 23.34
CA ILE A 91 4.17 -12.68 22.00
C ILE A 91 5.50 -13.38 21.72
N LYS A 92 5.51 -14.70 21.95
CA LYS A 92 6.23 -15.64 21.08
C LYS A 92 5.18 -16.37 20.25
N PHE A 93 5.06 -16.02 18.97
CA PHE A 93 4.42 -16.89 17.99
C PHE A 93 5.28 -16.88 16.74
N GLY A 94 6.07 -17.95 16.58
CA GLY A 94 6.50 -18.40 15.26
C GLY A 94 5.31 -19.11 14.62
N ILE A 95 4.99 -18.73 13.39
CA ILE A 95 4.14 -19.51 12.51
C ILE A 95 5.07 -20.00 11.41
N GLU A 96 5.56 -21.23 11.55
CA GLU A 96 6.14 -21.97 10.42
C GLU A 96 4.98 -22.43 9.54
N ILE A 97 5.04 -22.10 8.26
CA ILE A 97 4.08 -22.53 7.25
C ILE A 97 4.79 -23.58 6.39
N PHE A 98 4.34 -24.84 6.49
CA PHE A 98 4.51 -25.85 5.44
C PHE A 98 3.21 -25.94 4.63
#